data_AF-A0A1Q5F5Z0-F1
#
_entry.id   AF-A0A1Q5F5Z0-F1
#
_cell.length_a   1.000
_cell.length_b   1.000
_cell.length_c   1.000
_cell.angle_alpha   90.00
_cell.angle_beta   90.00
_cell.angle_gamma   90.00
#
_symmetry.space_group_name_H-M   'P 1'
#
loop_
_entity.id
_entity.type
_entity.pdbx_description
1 polymer ?
#
loop_
_entity_poly.entity_id
_entity_poly.type
_entity_poly.pdbx_seq_one_letter_code
_entity_poly.pdbx_strand_id
1 'polypeptide(L)'
;MSTETESATALAELGRFFTIAGQRFDAGLPMPQMFSGAVDRAWHRLTEDPDEHAAFTVKYAHRRLRHAESGGEGFIDWVDAYEKACGPLPEIWFTDADGELDAEALGRYRTTGTVWAEWDCSPEPSDGDELTPVASYL
;
A
#
# COMPACT_ATOMS: atom_id res chain seq x y z
N MET A 1 24.46 5.67 -4.90
CA MET A 1 23.96 4.50 -4.14
C MET A 1 22.54 4.75 -3.62
N SER A 2 21.70 5.51 -4.35
CA SER A 2 20.49 6.11 -3.77
C SER A 2 19.20 5.37 -4.16
N THR A 3 19.09 4.88 -5.39
CA THR A 3 17.83 4.30 -5.91
C THR A 3 17.50 2.90 -5.38
N GLU A 4 18.51 2.09 -5.05
CA GLU A 4 18.30 0.69 -4.63
C GLU A 4 17.81 0.60 -3.17
N THR A 5 18.37 1.43 -2.29
CA THR A 5 17.94 1.55 -0.89
C THR A 5 16.55 2.16 -0.76
N GLU A 6 16.24 3.17 -1.61
CA GLU A 6 14.91 3.77 -1.69
C GLU A 6 13.87 2.75 -2.17
N SER A 7 14.19 1.94 -3.18
CA SER A 7 13.31 0.87 -3.65
C SER A 7 13.06 -0.21 -2.60
N ALA A 8 14.09 -0.60 -1.85
CA ALA A 8 13.95 -1.58 -0.75
C ALA A 8 13.08 -1.03 0.39
N THR A 9 13.22 0.26 0.72
CA THR A 9 12.41 0.93 1.74
C THR A 9 10.95 1.04 1.29
N ALA A 10 10.71 1.45 0.04
CA ALA A 10 9.37 1.55 -0.52
C ALA A 10 8.63 0.20 -0.53
N LEU A 11 9.32 -0.90 -0.89
CA LEU A 11 8.73 -2.24 -0.82
C LEU A 11 8.44 -2.69 0.62
N ALA A 12 9.30 -2.36 1.59
CA ALA A 12 9.03 -2.66 2.99
C ALA A 12 7.78 -1.93 3.50
N GLU A 13 7.62 -0.66 3.13
CA GLU A 13 6.45 0.15 3.46
C GLU A 13 5.17 -0.32 2.74
N LEU A 14 5.28 -0.72 1.47
CA LEU A 14 4.19 -1.35 0.73
C LEU A 14 3.68 -2.61 1.44
N GLY A 15 4.60 -3.44 1.96
CA GLY A 15 4.24 -4.62 2.75
C GLY A 15 3.44 -4.26 4.01
N ARG A 16 3.86 -3.23 4.75
CA ARG A 16 3.12 -2.76 5.94
C ARG A 16 1.75 -2.21 5.57
N PHE A 17 1.68 -1.43 4.50
CA PHE A 17 0.41 -0.93 3.96
C PHE A 17 -0.55 -2.06 3.61
N PHE A 18 -0.07 -3.11 2.92
CA PHE A 18 -0.90 -4.29 2.61
C PHE A 18 -1.35 -5.06 3.85
N THR A 19 -0.53 -5.12 4.90
CA THR A 19 -0.98 -5.66 6.19
C THR A 19 -2.15 -4.85 6.76
N ILE A 20 -2.08 -3.53 6.74
CA ILE A 20 -3.19 -2.66 7.18
C ILE A 20 -4.40 -2.82 6.25
N ALA A 21 -4.20 -2.91 4.94
CA ALA A 21 -5.28 -3.12 3.98
C ALA A 21 -6.03 -4.44 4.24
N GLY A 22 -5.31 -5.55 4.45
CA GLY A 22 -5.90 -6.84 4.80
C GLY A 22 -6.78 -6.77 6.05
N GLN A 23 -6.27 -6.15 7.12
CA GLN A 23 -7.03 -5.94 8.36
C GLN A 23 -8.27 -5.08 8.17
N ARG A 24 -8.18 -4.02 7.36
CA ARG A 24 -9.32 -3.15 7.04
C ARG A 24 -10.41 -3.89 6.28
N PHE A 25 -10.03 -4.70 5.29
CA PHE A 25 -10.98 -5.52 4.55
C PHE A 25 -11.68 -6.55 5.46
N ASP A 26 -10.96 -7.18 6.39
CA ASP A 26 -11.57 -8.07 7.39
C ASP A 26 -12.59 -7.35 8.29
N ALA A 27 -12.36 -6.07 8.56
CA ALA A 27 -13.25 -5.22 9.34
C ALA A 27 -14.40 -4.60 8.51
N GLY A 28 -14.48 -4.87 7.20
CA GLY A 28 -15.47 -4.27 6.30
C GLY A 28 -15.29 -2.76 6.10
N LEU A 29 -14.07 -2.25 6.30
CA LEU A 29 -13.75 -0.84 6.12
C LEU A 29 -13.45 -0.52 4.65
N PRO A 30 -13.60 0.75 4.23
CA PRO A 30 -13.27 1.19 2.87
C PRO A 30 -11.82 0.91 2.49
N MET A 31 -11.58 0.81 1.17
CA MET A 31 -10.26 0.66 0.58
C MET A 31 -9.31 1.75 1.08
N PRO A 32 -8.11 1.40 1.55
CA PRO A 32 -7.12 2.39 1.98
C PRO A 32 -6.50 3.09 0.77
N GLN A 33 -6.25 4.38 0.91
CA GLN A 33 -5.72 5.25 -0.16
C GLN A 33 -4.20 5.14 -0.26
N MET A 34 -3.63 4.94 -1.46
CA MET A 34 -2.18 4.99 -1.70
C MET A 34 -1.74 6.41 -2.09
N PHE A 35 -1.37 7.23 -1.10
CA PHE A 35 -1.00 8.63 -1.35
C PHE A 35 0.51 8.87 -1.60
N SER A 36 1.36 7.88 -1.34
CA SER A 36 2.81 8.03 -1.51
C SER A 36 3.20 7.68 -2.94
N GLY A 37 3.71 8.66 -3.70
CA GLY A 37 4.22 8.43 -5.06
C GLY A 37 5.40 7.46 -5.09
N ALA A 38 6.29 7.49 -4.09
CA ALA A 38 7.42 6.58 -4.02
C ALA A 38 6.98 5.11 -3.76
N VAL A 39 6.04 4.90 -2.83
CA VAL A 39 5.50 3.56 -2.53
C VAL A 39 4.64 3.06 -3.69
N ASP A 40 3.83 3.93 -4.29
CA ASP A 40 3.01 3.61 -5.46
C ASP A 40 3.87 3.21 -6.67
N ARG A 41 4.97 3.93 -6.93
CA ARG A 41 5.92 3.55 -7.98
C ARG A 41 6.54 2.18 -7.75
N ALA A 42 6.87 1.84 -6.50
CA ALA A 42 7.37 0.51 -6.15
C ALA A 42 6.29 -0.56 -6.38
N TRP A 43 5.03 -0.24 -6.08
CA TRP A 43 3.90 -1.12 -6.34
C TRP A 43 3.68 -1.33 -7.84
N HIS A 44 3.68 -0.27 -8.64
CA HIS A 44 3.57 -0.36 -10.10
C HIS A 44 4.63 -1.28 -10.71
N ARG A 45 5.90 -1.16 -10.28
CA ARG A 45 6.96 -2.09 -10.72
C ARG A 45 6.68 -3.53 -10.30
N LEU A 46 6.26 -3.74 -9.06
CA LEU A 46 5.92 -5.08 -8.57
C LEU A 46 4.78 -5.71 -9.40
N THR A 47 3.82 -4.92 -9.89
CA THR A 47 2.73 -5.43 -10.75
C THR A 47 3.16 -5.82 -12.16
N GLU A 48 4.40 -5.49 -12.59
CA GLU A 48 4.95 -5.96 -13.87
C GLU A 48 5.17 -7.49 -13.87
N ASP A 49 5.34 -8.10 -12.69
CA ASP A 49 5.35 -9.55 -12.47
C ASP A 49 4.11 -9.97 -11.66
N PRO A 50 3.07 -10.53 -12.30
CA PRO A 50 1.85 -10.94 -11.63
C PRO A 50 2.05 -12.01 -10.54
N ASP A 51 3.02 -12.91 -10.70
CA ASP A 51 3.27 -13.98 -9.74
C ASP A 51 3.98 -13.43 -8.49
N GLU A 52 4.95 -12.52 -8.69
CA GLU A 52 5.61 -11.82 -7.59
C GLU A 52 4.62 -10.94 -6.83
N HIS A 53 3.78 -10.18 -7.54
CA HIS A 53 2.72 -9.37 -6.93
C HIS A 53 1.72 -10.21 -6.13
N ALA A 54 1.24 -11.32 -6.70
CA ALA A 54 0.33 -12.22 -6.00
C ALA A 54 0.97 -12.84 -4.75
N ALA A 55 2.23 -13.28 -4.82
CA ALA A 55 2.95 -13.80 -3.66
C ALA A 55 3.15 -12.73 -2.58
N PHE A 56 3.47 -11.49 -2.99
CA PHE A 56 3.66 -10.36 -2.08
C PHE A 56 2.37 -9.99 -1.35
N THR A 57 1.25 -9.88 -2.06
CA THR A 57 -0.05 -9.57 -1.45
C THR A 57 -0.49 -10.67 -0.49
N VAL A 58 -0.34 -11.95 -0.84
CA VAL A 58 -0.63 -13.07 0.07
C VAL A 58 0.25 -13.03 1.33
N LYS A 59 1.54 -12.71 1.18
CA LYS A 59 2.48 -12.63 2.31
C LYS A 59 2.06 -11.56 3.32
N TYR A 60 1.64 -10.38 2.85
CA TYR A 60 1.43 -9.22 3.72
C TYR A 60 -0.03 -8.94 4.06
N ALA A 61 -0.97 -9.15 3.13
CA ALA A 61 -2.41 -8.93 3.31
C ALA A 61 -3.20 -10.22 3.60
N HIS A 62 -2.52 -11.38 3.60
CA HIS A 62 -3.14 -12.70 3.74
C HIS A 62 -4.24 -13.00 2.71
N ARG A 63 -4.23 -12.29 1.59
CA ARG A 63 -5.15 -12.46 0.45
C ARG A 63 -4.51 -11.88 -0.80
N ARG A 64 -5.05 -12.25 -1.97
CA ARG A 64 -4.72 -11.57 -3.23
C ARG A 64 -5.37 -10.21 -3.25
N LEU A 65 -4.57 -9.19 -3.55
CA LEU A 65 -5.04 -7.84 -3.83
C LEU A 65 -4.75 -7.53 -5.29
N ARG A 66 -5.62 -6.77 -5.94
CA ARG A 66 -5.34 -6.16 -7.24
C ARG A 66 -5.03 -4.68 -7.06
N HIS A 67 -4.26 -4.15 -8.00
CA HIS A 67 -4.07 -2.71 -8.14
C HIS A 67 -5.30 -2.11 -8.85
N ALA A 68 -5.90 -1.08 -8.27
CA ALA A 68 -7.04 -0.39 -8.85
C ALA A 68 -6.81 1.12 -8.92
N GLU A 69 -6.98 1.68 -10.11
CA GLU A 69 -7.03 3.12 -10.32
C GLU A 69 -8.28 3.67 -9.60
N SER A 70 -8.05 4.51 -8.61
CA SER A 70 -9.10 5.06 -7.75
C SER A 70 -8.68 6.46 -7.32
N GLY A 71 -8.75 7.42 -8.23
CA GLY A 71 -8.38 8.82 -7.97
C GLY A 71 -9.24 9.49 -6.89
N GLY A 72 -8.63 10.27 -6.01
CA GLY A 72 -9.34 11.07 -5.01
C GLY A 72 -8.43 11.97 -4.17
N GLU A 73 -9.07 12.81 -3.34
CA GLU A 73 -8.41 13.66 -2.35
C GLU A 73 -9.15 13.58 -1.01
N GLY A 74 -8.43 13.70 0.11
CA GLY A 74 -9.07 13.71 1.42
C GLY A 74 -8.20 13.21 2.56
N PHE A 75 -8.87 12.94 3.69
CA PHE A 75 -8.25 12.43 4.91
C PHE A 75 -7.87 10.95 4.75
N ILE A 76 -6.63 10.63 5.12
CA ILE A 76 -6.08 9.27 5.03
C ILE A 76 -6.38 8.53 6.34
N ASP A 77 -7.49 7.80 6.36
CA ASP A 77 -8.09 7.24 7.57
C ASP A 77 -7.39 5.98 8.12
N TRP A 78 -6.41 5.44 7.39
CA TRP A 78 -5.66 4.25 7.79
C TRP A 78 -4.38 4.57 8.56
N VAL A 79 -3.95 5.83 8.59
CA VAL A 79 -2.70 6.26 9.26
C VAL A 79 -2.68 5.87 10.73
N ASP A 80 -3.78 6.05 11.46
CA ASP A 80 -3.90 5.66 12.87
C ASP A 80 -3.65 4.16 13.10
N ALA A 81 -4.13 3.31 12.17
CA ALA A 81 -3.95 1.86 12.27
C ALA A 81 -2.50 1.48 11.95
N TYR A 82 -1.91 2.13 10.93
CA TYR A 82 -0.50 1.97 10.60
C TYR A 82 0.38 2.35 11.79
N GLU A 83 0.17 3.51 12.41
CA GLU A 83 1.01 3.98 13.51
C GLU A 83 1.00 3.04 14.71
N LYS A 84 -0.18 2.51 15.06
CA LYS A 84 -0.32 1.54 16.15
C LYS A 84 0.44 0.25 15.89
N ALA A 85 0.55 -0.16 14.62
CA ALA A 85 1.18 -1.41 14.23
C ALA A 85 2.69 -1.26 13.95
N CYS A 86 3.12 -0.12 13.41
CA CYS A 86 4.44 0.06 12.80
C CYS A 86 5.22 1.26 13.34
N GLY A 87 4.60 2.15 14.10
CA GLY A 87 5.16 3.44 14.49
C GLY A 87 4.90 4.54 13.44
N PRO A 88 5.47 5.74 13.63
CA PRO A 88 5.18 6.89 12.77
C PRO A 88 5.57 6.63 11.31
N LEU A 89 4.84 7.24 10.38
CA LEU A 89 5.12 7.16 8.95
C LEU A 89 6.53 7.68 8.64
N PRO A 90 7.41 6.86 8.01
CA PRO A 90 8.70 7.32 7.54
C PRO A 90 8.57 8.30 6.36
N GLU A 91 9.65 9.02 6.07
CA GLU A 91 9.70 10.11 5.06
C GLU A 91 9.28 9.65 3.66
N ILE A 92 9.52 8.38 3.32
CA ILE A 92 9.13 7.77 2.04
C ILE A 92 7.62 7.88 1.75
N TRP A 93 6.77 7.95 2.78
CA TRP A 93 5.33 8.19 2.60
C TRP A 93 5.01 9.57 2.06
N PHE A 94 5.91 10.54 2.26
CA PHE A 94 5.79 11.92 1.79
C PHE A 94 6.73 12.20 0.61
N THR A 95 7.31 11.16 0.03
CA THR A 95 8.17 11.24 -1.14
C THR A 95 7.37 10.93 -2.40
N ASP A 96 7.52 11.77 -3.42
CA ASP A 96 6.88 11.58 -4.71
C ASP A 96 7.56 10.45 -5.54
N ALA A 97 7.04 10.21 -6.74
CA ALA A 97 7.57 9.17 -7.62
C ALA A 97 9.01 9.45 -8.12
N ASP A 98 9.43 10.71 -8.15
CA ASP A 98 10.74 11.17 -8.59
C ASP A 98 11.78 11.19 -7.45
N GLY A 99 11.35 11.00 -6.21
CA GLY A 99 12.20 10.97 -5.02
C GLY A 99 12.26 12.31 -4.28
N GLU A 100 11.40 13.27 -4.62
CA GLU A 100 11.32 14.56 -3.93
C GLU A 100 10.45 14.44 -2.68
N LEU A 101 10.99 14.87 -1.54
CA LEU A 101 10.28 14.86 -0.26
C LEU A 101 9.43 16.12 -0.10
N ASP A 102 8.12 15.94 0.12
CA ASP A 102 7.25 16.99 0.61
C ASP A 102 7.47 17.22 2.10
N ALA A 103 8.43 18.09 2.40
CA ALA A 103 8.78 18.46 3.77
C ALA A 103 7.65 19.20 4.50
N GLU A 104 6.74 19.87 3.77
CA GLU A 104 5.59 20.56 4.37
C GLU A 104 4.55 19.54 4.84
N ALA A 105 4.17 18.60 3.99
CA ALA A 105 3.22 17.53 4.34
C ALA A 105 3.75 16.68 5.50
N LEU A 106 5.04 16.30 5.46
CA LEU A 106 5.70 15.60 6.56
C LEU A 106 5.70 16.42 7.86
N GLY A 107 5.98 17.72 7.79
CA GLY A 107 5.95 18.61 8.94
C GLY A 107 4.56 18.74 9.57
N ARG A 108 3.53 18.85 8.72
CA ARG A 108 2.12 18.88 9.13
C ARG A 108 1.70 17.57 9.79
N TYR A 109 2.08 16.44 9.22
CA TYR A 109 1.85 15.12 9.82
C TYR A 109 2.53 15.00 11.19
N ARG A 110 3.82 15.35 11.31
CA ARG A 110 4.55 15.31 12.59
C ARG A 110 3.94 16.21 13.67
N THR A 111 3.26 17.28 13.28
CA THR A 111 2.60 18.22 14.20
C THR A 111 1.20 17.75 14.61
N THR A 112 0.46 17.13 13.70
CA THR A 112 -0.98 16.86 13.87
C THR A 112 -1.32 15.39 14.09
N GLY A 113 -0.44 14.47 13.69
CA GLY A 113 -0.72 13.04 13.59
C GLY A 113 -1.67 12.68 12.44
N THR A 114 -2.03 13.62 11.57
CA THR A 114 -3.02 13.41 10.50
C THR A 114 -2.42 13.65 9.13
N VAL A 115 -2.94 12.95 8.12
CA VAL A 115 -2.55 13.12 6.72
C VAL A 115 -3.79 13.45 5.89
N TRP A 116 -3.65 14.49 5.06
CA TRP A 116 -4.61 14.87 4.02
C TRP A 116 -3.83 14.92 2.71
N ALA A 117 -4.24 14.12 1.74
CA ALA A 117 -3.49 13.93 0.50
C ALA A 117 -4.40 13.52 -0.66
N GLU A 118 -3.84 13.60 -1.86
CA GLU A 118 -4.38 13.02 -3.08
C GLU A 118 -3.84 11.59 -3.25
N TRP A 119 -4.56 10.76 -3.98
CA TRP A 119 -4.13 9.41 -4.36
C TRP A 119 -4.73 9.05 -5.72
N ASP A 120 -4.03 8.20 -6.45
CA ASP A 120 -4.49 7.66 -7.75
C ASP A 120 -4.80 6.17 -7.68
N CYS A 121 -4.34 5.49 -6.62
CA CYS A 121 -4.35 4.04 -6.53
C CYS A 121 -4.89 3.58 -5.16
N SER A 122 -5.58 2.44 -5.16
CA SER A 122 -5.98 1.73 -3.94
C SER A 122 -5.92 0.22 -4.17
N PRO A 123 -5.62 -0.58 -3.14
CA PRO A 123 -5.74 -2.02 -3.26
C PRO A 123 -7.21 -2.40 -3.25
N GLU A 124 -7.56 -3.37 -4.09
CA GLU A 124 -8.88 -4.00 -4.09
C GLU A 124 -8.72 -5.49 -3.77
N PRO A 125 -9.60 -6.09 -2.96
CA PRO A 125 -9.70 -7.53 -2.89
C PRO A 125 -9.88 -8.09 -4.31
N SER A 126 -9.03 -9.03 -4.70
CA SER A 126 -9.28 -9.79 -5.91
C SER A 126 -10.35 -10.82 -5.56
N ASP A 127 -11.62 -10.45 -5.74
CA ASP A 127 -12.74 -11.38 -5.54
C ASP A 127 -12.50 -12.63 -6.39
N GLY A 128 -12.57 -13.78 -5.73
CA GLY A 128 -11.92 -15.01 -6.16
C GLY A 128 -12.29 -15.48 -7.56
N ASP A 129 -11.26 -15.74 -8.36
CA ASP A 129 -11.31 -16.94 -9.18
C ASP A 129 -11.02 -18.12 -8.25
N GLU A 130 -12.09 -18.87 -8.05
CA GLU A 130 -12.23 -20.12 -7.32
C GLU A 130 -10.93 -20.95 -7.30
N LEU A 131 -10.35 -21.19 -6.13
CA LEU A 131 -9.55 -22.41 -5.93
C LEU A 131 -10.53 -23.59 -5.96
N THR A 132 -11.06 -23.93 -7.14
CA THR A 132 -11.64 -25.27 -7.32
C THR A 132 -10.47 -26.25 -7.18
N PRO A 133 -10.47 -27.16 -6.19
CA PRO A 133 -9.63 -28.34 -6.33
C PRO A 133 -10.13 -29.07 -7.56
N VAL A 134 -9.26 -29.25 -8.57
CA VAL A 134 -9.48 -30.29 -9.57
C VAL A 134 -9.51 -31.62 -8.82
N ALA A 135 -10.73 -32.06 -8.50
CA ALA A 135 -10.99 -33.43 -8.14
C ALA A 135 -10.65 -34.26 -9.37
N SER A 136 -9.42 -34.73 -9.46
CA SER A 136 -9.05 -35.81 -10.36
C SER A 136 -9.74 -37.08 -9.85
N TYR A 137 -11.00 -37.26 -10.26
CA TYR A 137 -11.51 -38.59 -10.52
C TYR A 137 -11.13 -38.93 -11.95
N LEU A 138 -10.18 -39.86 -12.09
CA LEU A 138 -10.24 -41.05 -12.95
C LEU A 138 -9.01 -41.91 -12.67
#